data_AF-V6TVV3-F1
#
_entry.id   AF-V6TVV3-F1
#
_cell.length_a   1.000
_cell.length_b   1.000
_cell.length_c   1.000
_cell.angle_alpha   90.00
_cell.angle_beta   90.00
_cell.angle_gamma   90.00
#
_symmetry.space_group_name_H-M   'P 1'
#
loop_
_entity.id
_entity.type
_entity.pdbx_description
1 polymer ?
#
loop_
_entity_poly.entity_id
_entity_poly.type
_entity_poly.pdbx_seq_one_letter_code
_entity_poly.pdbx_strand_id
1 'polypeptide(L)'
;MLLAIYLAVGALAAACTVEANTQDCTASRCEKIGETEICTECNQGKAPINGVCKQKDAQEVVTAKCKKAGGNDLAETDKVCGQCDAANYFLYKNGCYSKDAAPGSTMCTAASAGVCSAAATGYFIPPDADRDNTHQSTIPCGDVEEIPVKNNHKYKGVLHCTKCETPTAATDANTAVAATCTTCADGYFVASSKTECTACTDTNCATCDGGADKCTQCKAAGGMYLKLADVSAGTGQCVAQSTCTGTHFPVTAEKKCYPCTTADKGGVDGYTTCALRDSPEGTTLVTCSACTPNTKKPNKAGTKCFDCQMDGCSHCSADGVCEVCSDNTKKPNADGTQCVTCNIEKCAKCSTESVCGECEDGYTLDSQANTCASASTNKSSLSTGAIAGISVAVIVVVGLLCWWFLYRTKKQTSI
;
A
#
# COMPACT_ATOMS: atom_id res chain seq x y z
N MET A 1 -34.26 21.29 13.06
CA MET A 1 -33.29 22.31 13.51
C MET A 1 -32.16 21.58 14.22
N LEU A 2 -31.21 21.00 13.46
CA LEU A 2 -30.03 20.35 14.03
C LEU A 2 -29.09 21.45 14.51
N LEU A 3 -28.86 21.53 15.82
CA LEU A 3 -27.77 22.32 16.37
C LEU A 3 -26.45 21.70 15.92
N ALA A 4 -25.81 22.32 14.93
CA ALA A 4 -24.38 22.15 14.71
C ALA A 4 -23.66 22.84 15.89
N ILE A 5 -23.32 22.05 16.91
CA ILE A 5 -22.42 22.50 17.98
C ILE A 5 -21.04 22.61 17.34
N TYR A 6 -20.73 23.79 16.81
CA TYR A 6 -19.36 24.20 16.50
C TYR A 6 -18.61 24.28 17.83
N LEU A 7 -17.96 23.19 18.24
CA LEU A 7 -16.88 23.27 19.20
C LEU A 7 -15.75 24.05 18.52
N ALA A 8 -15.72 25.37 18.76
CA ALA A 8 -14.51 26.13 18.60
C ALA A 8 -13.49 25.50 19.56
N VAL A 9 -12.60 24.67 19.02
CA VAL A 9 -11.40 24.23 19.72
C VAL A 9 -10.49 25.47 19.75
N GLY A 10 -10.83 26.43 20.63
CA GLY A 10 -9.88 27.45 21.02
C GLY A 10 -8.68 26.71 21.58
N ALA A 11 -7.48 27.01 21.06
CA ALA A 11 -6.24 26.41 21.52
C ALA A 11 -6.23 26.43 23.06
N LEU A 12 -6.44 25.26 23.68
CA LEU A 12 -6.27 25.14 25.12
C LEU A 12 -4.78 25.38 25.35
N ALA A 13 -4.48 26.57 25.87
CA ALA A 13 -3.17 26.99 26.32
C ALA A 13 -2.59 25.87 27.20
N ALA A 14 -1.66 25.08 26.67
CA ALA A 14 -1.26 23.83 27.31
C ALA A 14 -0.28 24.14 28.44
N ALA A 15 -0.49 23.50 29.60
CA ALA A 15 0.46 23.59 30.69
C ALA A 15 1.82 23.03 30.23
N CYS A 16 2.89 23.71 30.58
CA CYS A 16 4.25 23.23 30.33
C CYS A 16 4.50 21.99 31.19
N THR A 17 5.07 20.96 30.60
CA THR A 17 5.35 19.67 31.27
C THR A 17 6.84 19.35 31.29
N VAL A 18 7.63 19.97 30.39
CA VAL A 18 9.09 19.80 30.35
C VAL A 18 9.74 20.79 31.30
N GLU A 19 10.65 20.30 32.15
CA GLU A 19 11.34 21.06 33.20
C GLU A 19 11.88 22.42 32.69
N ALA A 20 12.59 22.42 31.56
CA ALA A 20 13.15 23.61 30.93
C ALA A 20 12.11 24.71 30.63
N ASN A 21 10.86 24.33 30.33
CA ASN A 21 9.78 25.27 30.03
C ASN A 21 8.93 25.58 31.26
N THR A 22 8.79 24.66 32.23
CA THR A 22 7.99 24.91 33.44
C THR A 22 8.50 26.08 34.29
N GLN A 23 9.79 26.37 34.25
CA GLN A 23 10.40 27.46 35.02
C GLN A 23 10.39 28.80 34.28
N ASP A 24 10.66 28.77 32.98
CA ASP A 24 11.05 29.96 32.22
C ASP A 24 10.03 30.38 31.16
N CYS A 25 9.05 29.52 30.87
CA CYS A 25 7.93 29.85 30.01
C CYS A 25 6.81 30.52 30.81
N THR A 26 6.11 31.47 30.19
CA THR A 26 4.89 32.02 30.77
C THR A 26 3.85 30.90 30.91
N ALA A 27 3.08 30.92 32.00
CA ALA A 27 2.07 29.90 32.26
C ALA A 27 1.13 29.73 31.05
N SER A 28 0.91 28.45 30.68
CA SER A 28 0.07 28.04 29.55
C SER A 28 0.55 28.51 28.16
N ARG A 29 1.82 28.91 28.03
CA ARG A 29 2.43 29.28 26.73
C ARG A 29 3.30 28.17 26.14
N CYS A 30 2.96 26.93 26.46
CA CYS A 30 3.59 25.75 25.89
C CYS A 30 2.73 25.13 24.80
N GLU A 31 3.37 24.63 23.75
CA GLU A 31 2.76 23.93 22.63
C GLU A 31 3.61 22.73 22.22
N LYS A 32 3.07 21.83 21.41
CA LYS A 32 3.82 20.67 20.89
C LYS A 32 4.03 20.79 19.38
N ILE A 33 5.27 20.58 18.96
CA ILE A 33 5.64 20.30 17.58
C ILE A 33 6.06 18.84 17.51
N GLY A 34 5.18 17.99 16.98
CA GLY A 34 5.33 16.54 17.12
C GLY A 34 5.46 16.17 18.61
N GLU A 35 6.57 15.55 18.97
CA GLU A 35 6.87 15.17 20.35
C GLU A 35 7.59 16.26 21.17
N THR A 36 8.05 17.35 20.52
CA THR A 36 8.83 18.40 21.19
C THR A 36 7.90 19.45 21.79
N GLU A 37 7.95 19.63 23.12
CA GLU A 37 7.30 20.76 23.79
C GLU A 37 8.12 22.05 23.58
N ILE A 38 7.47 23.09 23.13
CA ILE A 38 8.05 24.41 22.89
C ILE A 38 7.35 25.48 23.73
N CYS A 39 8.08 26.52 24.10
CA CYS A 39 7.55 27.74 24.69
C CYS A 39 7.37 28.83 23.62
N THR A 40 6.18 29.44 23.57
CA THR A 40 5.84 30.52 22.62
C THR A 40 5.92 31.92 23.24
N GLU A 41 6.04 32.02 24.57
CA GLU A 41 6.21 33.28 25.29
C GLU A 41 6.96 33.05 26.61
N CYS A 42 8.14 33.62 26.76
CA CYS A 42 8.98 33.46 27.93
C CYS A 42 8.61 34.38 29.09
N ASN A 43 9.16 34.09 30.26
CA ASN A 43 9.22 35.04 31.36
C ASN A 43 10.13 36.24 31.00
N GLN A 44 10.00 37.32 31.77
CA GLN A 44 10.77 38.56 31.57
C GLN A 44 12.29 38.28 31.52
N GLY A 45 13.01 39.05 30.69
CA GLY A 45 14.47 38.90 30.51
C GLY A 45 14.87 37.79 29.52
N LYS A 46 13.92 37.00 29.00
CA LYS A 46 14.19 35.84 28.13
C LYS A 46 13.48 35.92 26.78
N ALA A 47 13.97 35.15 25.81
CA ALA A 47 13.34 34.98 24.50
C ALA A 47 13.36 33.50 24.06
N PRO A 48 12.36 33.03 23.28
CA PRO A 48 12.33 31.65 22.79
C PRO A 48 13.35 31.41 21.67
N ILE A 49 14.24 30.45 21.88
CA ILE A 49 15.18 29.93 20.86
C ILE A 49 15.02 28.41 20.78
N ASN A 50 14.70 27.90 19.60
CA ASN A 50 14.35 26.49 19.38
C ASN A 50 13.25 25.99 20.34
N GLY A 51 12.33 26.88 20.72
CA GLY A 51 11.24 26.57 21.66
C GLY A 51 11.65 26.52 23.14
N VAL A 52 12.88 26.89 23.50
CA VAL A 52 13.32 26.99 24.90
C VAL A 52 13.63 28.44 25.24
N CYS A 53 13.24 28.88 26.44
CA CYS A 53 13.52 30.23 26.90
C CYS A 53 14.99 30.41 27.28
N LYS A 54 15.65 31.36 26.61
CA LYS A 54 17.05 31.71 26.83
C LYS A 54 17.16 33.16 27.30
N GLN A 55 18.14 33.44 28.16
CA GLN A 55 18.46 34.82 28.55
C GLN A 55 18.81 35.64 27.31
N LYS A 56 18.42 36.91 27.27
CA LYS A 56 18.60 37.76 26.07
C LYS A 56 20.05 37.96 25.66
N ASP A 57 20.98 37.90 26.61
CA ASP A 57 22.42 38.00 26.39
C ASP A 57 23.09 36.64 26.14
N ALA A 58 22.33 35.53 26.20
CA ALA A 58 22.87 34.20 25.92
C ALA A 58 23.36 34.08 24.48
N GLN A 59 24.45 33.33 24.30
CA GLN A 59 25.08 33.15 23.00
C GLN A 59 24.10 32.61 21.93
N GLU A 60 23.15 31.76 22.31
CA GLU A 60 22.14 31.23 21.40
C GLU A 60 21.20 32.33 20.85
N VAL A 61 20.81 33.31 21.68
CA VAL A 61 19.96 34.44 21.29
C VAL A 61 20.73 35.36 20.34
N VAL A 62 22.00 35.65 20.67
CA VAL A 62 22.91 36.45 19.83
C VAL A 62 23.16 35.77 18.48
N THR A 63 23.38 34.45 18.49
CA THR A 63 23.63 33.65 17.28
C THR A 63 22.41 33.61 16.37
N ALA A 64 21.21 33.49 16.93
CA ALA A 64 19.95 33.59 16.19
C ALA A 64 19.65 35.00 15.68
N LYS A 65 20.37 36.02 16.21
CA LYS A 65 20.09 37.44 16.01
C LYS A 65 18.63 37.78 16.30
N CYS A 66 18.17 37.30 17.45
CA CYS A 66 16.81 37.48 17.88
C CYS A 66 16.53 38.93 18.29
N LYS A 67 15.48 39.52 17.71
CA LYS A 67 15.14 40.94 17.82
C LYS A 67 13.63 41.14 17.99
N LYS A 68 13.23 42.38 18.25
CA LYS A 68 11.84 42.82 18.11
C LYS A 68 11.41 42.76 16.64
N ALA A 69 10.10 42.66 16.41
CA ALA A 69 9.54 42.91 15.09
C ALA A 69 9.95 44.32 14.62
N GLY A 70 10.50 44.41 13.41
CA GLY A 70 11.05 45.67 12.86
C GLY A 70 12.53 45.91 13.17
N GLY A 71 13.22 44.96 13.80
CA GLY A 71 14.69 44.90 13.81
C GLY A 71 15.40 45.62 14.97
N ASN A 72 14.64 46.14 15.94
CA ASN A 72 15.21 46.73 17.15
C ASN A 72 15.67 45.65 18.14
N ASP A 73 16.66 45.98 18.97
CA ASP A 73 17.12 45.09 20.03
C ASP A 73 16.02 44.81 21.07
N LEU A 74 16.09 43.62 21.67
CA LEU A 74 15.21 43.22 22.76
C LEU A 74 15.50 44.08 24.01
N ALA A 75 14.46 44.70 24.54
CA ALA A 75 14.42 45.33 25.85
C ALA A 75 14.05 44.30 26.92
N GLU A 76 14.34 44.60 28.19
CA GLU A 76 14.13 43.68 29.32
C GLU A 76 12.69 43.17 29.46
N THR A 77 11.71 43.98 29.08
CA THR A 77 10.28 43.64 29.13
C THR A 77 9.81 42.69 28.03
N ASP A 78 10.59 42.51 26.96
CA ASP A 78 10.20 41.62 25.87
C ASP A 78 10.25 40.16 26.31
N LYS A 79 9.32 39.37 25.80
CA LYS A 79 9.13 37.96 26.18
C LYS A 79 9.22 37.00 25.00
N VAL A 80 9.43 37.56 23.82
CA VAL A 80 9.33 36.89 22.53
C VAL A 80 10.46 37.31 21.62
N CYS A 81 10.72 36.48 20.64
CA CYS A 81 11.47 36.87 19.47
C CYS A 81 10.50 37.31 18.37
N GLY A 82 10.54 38.58 17.96
CA GLY A 82 9.69 39.11 16.90
C GLY A 82 10.36 39.09 15.52
N GLN A 83 11.67 38.85 15.45
CA GLN A 83 12.44 38.78 14.21
C GLN A 83 13.73 38.00 14.41
N CYS A 84 14.13 37.24 13.39
CA CYS A 84 15.44 36.58 13.31
C CYS A 84 16.20 37.16 12.11
N ASP A 85 17.51 37.39 12.25
CA ASP A 85 18.35 37.89 11.13
C ASP A 85 19.47 36.90 10.76
N ALA A 86 19.58 35.77 11.44
CA ALA A 86 20.59 34.76 11.14
C ALA A 86 20.20 33.89 9.93
N ALA A 87 21.19 33.48 9.14
CA ALA A 87 20.95 32.74 7.89
C ALA A 87 20.27 31.38 8.13
N ASN A 88 20.68 30.65 9.17
CA ASN A 88 20.14 29.32 9.46
C ASN A 88 18.91 29.33 10.37
N TYR A 89 18.35 30.50 10.65
CA TYR A 89 17.19 30.64 11.53
C TYR A 89 15.98 31.17 10.77
N PHE A 90 14.81 30.78 11.23
CA PHE A 90 13.53 31.30 10.77
C PHE A 90 12.60 31.59 11.94
N LEU A 91 11.65 32.50 11.73
CA LEU A 91 10.65 32.85 12.72
C LEU A 91 9.48 31.85 12.69
N TYR A 92 9.12 31.33 13.86
CA TYR A 92 7.95 30.48 14.07
C TYR A 92 7.41 30.71 15.48
N LYS A 93 6.09 30.87 15.64
CA LYS A 93 5.39 31.11 16.93
C LYS A 93 6.20 31.95 17.93
N ASN A 94 6.58 33.17 17.52
CA ASN A 94 7.28 34.15 18.35
C ASN A 94 8.68 33.73 18.86
N GLY A 95 9.35 32.80 18.17
CA GLY A 95 10.69 32.33 18.49
C GLY A 95 11.56 32.14 17.24
N CYS A 96 12.88 32.14 17.43
CA CYS A 96 13.81 31.77 16.37
C CYS A 96 14.15 30.28 16.41
N TYR A 97 13.99 29.61 15.28
CA TYR A 97 14.23 28.18 15.14
C TYR A 97 15.33 27.92 14.12
N SER A 98 16.30 27.07 14.48
CA SER A 98 17.38 26.65 13.60
C SER A 98 16.89 25.58 12.63
N LYS A 99 17.16 25.74 11.33
CA LYS A 99 16.90 24.69 10.34
C LYS A 99 17.80 23.45 10.51
N ASP A 100 18.90 23.60 11.27
CA ASP A 100 19.93 22.57 11.42
C ASP A 100 19.71 21.67 12.64
N ALA A 101 18.70 21.95 13.46
CA ALA A 101 18.39 21.18 14.66
C ALA A 101 16.88 21.09 14.92
N ALA A 102 16.44 20.01 15.56
CA ALA A 102 15.06 19.88 16.01
C ALA A 102 14.75 20.93 17.12
N PRO A 103 13.52 21.46 17.16
CA PRO A 103 12.40 21.15 16.26
C PRO A 103 12.42 21.93 14.93
N GLY A 104 13.31 22.91 14.75
CA GLY A 104 13.30 23.75 13.53
C GLY A 104 13.52 22.97 12.24
N SER A 105 14.40 21.98 12.25
CA SER A 105 14.66 21.10 11.10
C SER A 105 13.47 20.23 10.70
N THR A 106 12.46 20.05 11.58
CA THR A 106 11.23 19.30 11.25
C THR A 106 10.18 20.18 10.57
N MET A 107 10.39 21.49 10.50
CA MET A 107 9.47 22.46 9.90
C MET A 107 10.06 23.13 8.66
N CYS A 108 11.37 23.37 8.66
CA CYS A 108 12.07 24.11 7.61
C CYS A 108 13.37 23.39 7.21
N THR A 109 13.56 23.18 5.90
CA THR A 109 14.76 22.54 5.33
C THR A 109 15.75 23.55 4.76
N ALA A 110 15.30 24.76 4.41
CA ALA A 110 16.16 25.86 4.00
C ALA A 110 15.65 27.19 4.54
N ALA A 111 16.51 27.97 5.17
CA ALA A 111 16.20 29.27 5.77
C ALA A 111 17.24 30.30 5.31
N SER A 112 16.82 31.56 5.29
CA SER A 112 17.71 32.70 5.05
C SER A 112 17.15 33.94 5.73
N ALA A 113 17.99 34.62 6.51
CA ALA A 113 17.69 35.90 7.18
C ALA A 113 16.34 35.91 7.92
N GLY A 114 16.06 34.87 8.70
CA GLY A 114 14.83 34.76 9.48
C GLY A 114 13.60 34.24 8.73
N VAL A 115 13.74 33.94 7.44
CA VAL A 115 12.64 33.43 6.62
C VAL A 115 12.92 31.99 6.21
N CYS A 116 11.95 31.11 6.44
CA CYS A 116 11.98 29.77 5.85
C CYS A 116 11.67 29.85 4.36
N SER A 117 12.50 29.21 3.54
CA SER A 117 12.45 29.20 2.06
C SER A 117 12.15 27.83 1.45
N ALA A 118 12.30 26.75 2.23
CA ALA A 118 11.79 25.44 1.87
C ALA A 118 11.21 24.76 3.13
N ALA A 119 9.93 24.39 3.09
CA ALA A 119 9.27 23.70 4.19
C ALA A 119 9.69 22.23 4.24
N ALA A 120 9.66 21.65 5.44
CA ALA A 120 9.69 20.22 5.63
C ALA A 120 8.31 19.59 5.30
N THR A 121 8.25 18.27 5.15
CA THR A 121 6.98 17.56 4.95
C THR A 121 6.03 17.81 6.12
N GLY A 122 4.77 18.11 5.80
CA GLY A 122 3.75 18.46 6.79
C GLY A 122 3.63 19.96 7.08
N TYR A 123 4.43 20.79 6.41
CA TYR A 123 4.37 22.24 6.47
C TYR A 123 4.31 22.83 5.06
N PHE A 124 3.75 24.04 4.95
CA PHE A 124 3.87 24.86 3.74
C PHE A 124 4.44 26.24 4.09
N ILE A 125 4.89 26.94 3.05
CA ILE A 125 5.38 28.31 3.14
C ILE A 125 4.33 29.22 2.46
N PRO A 126 3.93 30.36 3.06
CA PRO A 126 3.10 31.35 2.39
C PRO A 126 3.72 31.85 1.07
N PRO A 127 2.95 32.38 0.12
CA PRO A 127 3.50 32.96 -1.11
C PRO A 127 4.54 34.06 -0.86
N ASP A 128 5.52 34.19 -1.77
CA ASP A 128 6.68 35.10 -1.63
C ASP A 128 6.34 36.55 -1.33
N ALA A 129 5.24 37.06 -1.89
CA ALA A 129 4.78 38.42 -1.66
C ALA A 129 4.41 38.69 -0.18
N ASP A 130 4.02 37.64 0.55
CA ASP A 130 3.48 37.69 1.91
C ASP A 130 4.47 37.17 2.96
N ARG A 131 5.73 36.97 2.57
CA ARG A 131 6.80 36.55 3.48
C ARG A 131 7.65 37.74 3.91
N ASP A 132 8.01 37.74 5.17
CA ASP A 132 9.06 38.56 5.75
C ASP A 132 9.65 37.86 6.98
N ASN A 133 10.63 38.50 7.61
CA ASN A 133 11.32 37.99 8.80
C ASN A 133 10.65 38.43 10.11
N THR A 134 9.48 39.08 10.05
CA THR A 134 8.70 39.52 11.22
C THR A 134 7.43 38.69 11.44
N HIS A 135 7.11 37.80 10.49
CA HIS A 135 6.01 36.85 10.57
C HIS A 135 6.49 35.41 10.42
N GLN A 136 5.67 34.49 10.91
CA GLN A 136 5.94 33.06 10.83
C GLN A 136 6.05 32.62 9.37
N SER A 137 7.13 31.93 9.03
CA SER A 137 7.42 31.52 7.65
C SER A 137 6.89 30.15 7.27
N THR A 138 6.55 29.30 8.24
CA THR A 138 6.08 27.93 8.01
C THR A 138 4.77 27.70 8.72
N ILE A 139 3.78 27.14 8.04
CA ILE A 139 2.46 26.86 8.61
C ILE A 139 2.20 25.35 8.49
N PRO A 140 1.77 24.66 9.56
CA PRO A 140 1.48 23.24 9.48
C PRO A 140 0.33 22.97 8.50
N CYS A 141 0.43 21.90 7.71
CA CYS A 141 -0.62 21.52 6.77
C CYS A 141 -1.95 21.21 7.44
N GLY A 142 -1.93 20.70 8.68
CA GLY A 142 -3.10 20.25 9.43
C GLY A 142 -3.73 21.30 10.36
N ASP A 143 -3.08 22.45 10.52
CA ASP A 143 -3.47 23.45 11.52
C ASP A 143 -4.46 24.45 10.93
N VAL A 144 -5.65 24.53 11.50
CA VAL A 144 -6.73 25.40 11.01
C VAL A 144 -6.70 26.80 11.62
N GLU A 145 -5.73 27.09 12.50
CA GLU A 145 -5.51 28.43 13.03
C GLU A 145 -5.24 29.43 11.89
N GLU A 146 -5.92 30.58 11.91
CA GLU A 146 -5.70 31.64 10.93
C GLU A 146 -4.44 32.42 11.32
N ILE A 147 -3.35 32.19 10.60
CA ILE A 147 -2.06 32.80 10.87
C ILE A 147 -1.93 34.09 10.04
N PRO A 148 -1.89 35.28 10.68
CA PRO A 148 -1.59 36.52 9.98
C PRO A 148 -0.11 36.55 9.59
N VAL A 149 0.15 36.97 8.37
CA VAL A 149 1.49 37.20 7.81
C VAL A 149 1.59 38.63 7.29
N LYS A 150 2.64 38.93 6.51
CA LYS A 150 2.83 40.24 5.89
C LYS A 150 1.57 40.72 5.16
N ASN A 151 1.37 42.03 5.14
CA ASN A 151 0.18 42.70 4.59
C ASN A 151 -1.13 42.36 5.33
N ASN A 152 -1.06 41.76 6.52
CA ASN A 152 -2.20 41.20 7.26
C ASN A 152 -2.97 40.13 6.49
N HIS A 153 -2.38 39.57 5.43
CA HIS A 153 -2.93 38.39 4.78
C HIS A 153 -2.91 37.22 5.75
N LYS A 154 -3.84 36.29 5.58
CA LYS A 154 -3.99 35.16 6.49
C LYS A 154 -3.91 33.85 5.74
N TYR A 155 -3.26 32.88 6.36
CA TYR A 155 -3.14 31.54 5.83
C TYR A 155 -3.45 30.52 6.91
N LYS A 156 -3.92 29.35 6.49
CA LYS A 156 -4.19 28.22 7.36
C LYS A 156 -3.95 26.91 6.63
N GLY A 157 -3.78 25.84 7.38
CA GLY A 157 -3.85 24.48 6.89
C GLY A 157 -5.29 24.00 6.66
N VAL A 158 -5.40 22.71 6.43
CA VAL A 158 -6.65 21.96 6.23
C VAL A 158 -6.73 20.91 7.32
N LEU A 159 -7.84 20.85 8.06
CA LEU A 159 -8.01 19.87 9.14
C LEU A 159 -7.76 18.45 8.62
N HIS A 160 -7.01 17.65 9.39
CA HIS A 160 -6.57 16.30 9.02
C HIS A 160 -5.63 16.21 7.80
N CYS A 161 -5.12 17.33 7.28
CA CYS A 161 -4.14 17.28 6.21
C CYS A 161 -2.72 17.05 6.73
N THR A 162 -2.02 16.06 6.18
CA THR A 162 -0.66 15.67 6.59
C THR A 162 0.39 16.08 5.57
N LYS A 163 0.00 16.33 4.31
CA LYS A 163 0.85 16.91 3.27
C LYS A 163 0.05 17.90 2.44
N CYS A 164 0.66 19.03 2.12
CA CYS A 164 0.02 20.11 1.41
C CYS A 164 1.02 20.87 0.56
N GLU A 165 0.50 21.65 -0.38
CA GLU A 165 1.23 22.59 -1.22
C GLU A 165 0.88 24.03 -0.80
N THR A 166 1.80 24.95 -1.11
CA THR A 166 1.60 26.38 -0.91
C THR A 166 0.31 26.84 -1.61
N PRO A 167 -0.57 27.57 -0.90
CA PRO A 167 -1.80 28.09 -1.48
C PRO A 167 -1.56 29.19 -2.51
N THR A 168 -2.61 29.57 -3.22
CA THR A 168 -2.62 30.81 -4.01
C THR A 168 -2.45 32.03 -3.11
N ALA A 169 -1.92 33.13 -3.68
CA ALA A 169 -1.81 34.39 -2.96
C ALA A 169 -3.17 34.90 -2.47
N ALA A 170 -3.20 35.34 -1.20
CA ALA A 170 -4.33 36.05 -0.64
C ALA A 170 -4.57 37.37 -1.38
N THR A 171 -5.84 37.72 -1.53
CA THR A 171 -6.28 38.95 -2.20
C THR A 171 -6.72 40.03 -1.23
N ASP A 172 -6.92 39.68 0.04
CA ASP A 172 -7.37 40.56 1.11
C ASP A 172 -6.90 40.05 2.49
N ALA A 173 -7.08 40.89 3.52
CA ALA A 173 -6.69 40.60 4.89
C ALA A 173 -7.80 39.93 5.74
N ASN A 174 -9.01 39.78 5.19
CA ASN A 174 -10.16 39.29 5.95
C ASN A 174 -10.33 37.77 5.81
N THR A 175 -9.98 37.23 4.65
CA THR A 175 -10.21 35.82 4.30
C THR A 175 -8.92 35.02 4.39
N ALA A 176 -8.86 34.05 5.31
CA ALA A 176 -7.72 33.14 5.39
C ALA A 176 -7.72 32.14 4.23
N VAL A 177 -6.62 32.08 3.48
CA VAL A 177 -6.45 31.14 2.37
C VAL A 177 -5.89 29.82 2.91
N ALA A 178 -6.61 28.73 2.66
CA ALA A 178 -6.20 27.39 3.08
C ALA A 178 -5.16 26.79 2.12
N ALA A 179 -4.20 26.04 2.66
CA ALA A 179 -3.26 25.25 1.86
C ALA A 179 -3.97 24.26 0.93
N THR A 180 -3.28 23.86 -0.14
CA THR A 180 -3.80 22.81 -1.04
C THR A 180 -3.40 21.45 -0.50
N CYS A 181 -4.34 20.71 0.07
CA CYS A 181 -4.06 19.40 0.64
C CYS A 181 -3.78 18.34 -0.44
N THR A 182 -2.73 17.55 -0.25
CA THR A 182 -2.32 16.47 -1.16
C THR A 182 -2.34 15.10 -0.48
N THR A 183 -2.33 15.06 0.86
CA THR A 183 -2.50 13.82 1.61
C THR A 183 -3.20 14.12 2.93
N CYS A 184 -4.25 13.36 3.23
CA CYS A 184 -4.95 13.42 4.49
C CYS A 184 -4.40 12.38 5.47
N ALA A 185 -4.73 12.53 6.75
CA ALA A 185 -4.47 11.54 7.78
C ALA A 185 -5.27 10.26 7.52
N ASP A 186 -4.82 9.15 8.12
CA ASP A 186 -5.52 7.87 8.05
C ASP A 186 -7.00 8.03 8.44
N GLY A 187 -7.86 7.37 7.67
CA GLY A 187 -9.31 7.46 7.78
C GLY A 187 -9.92 8.63 7.02
N TYR A 188 -9.14 9.40 6.25
CA TYR A 188 -9.62 10.52 5.44
C TYR A 188 -9.05 10.47 4.02
N PHE A 189 -9.76 11.11 3.09
CA PHE A 189 -9.33 11.31 1.70
C PHE A 189 -9.42 12.77 1.31
N VAL A 190 -8.62 13.17 0.32
CA VAL A 190 -8.60 14.55 -0.18
C VAL A 190 -9.86 14.78 -1.03
N ALA A 191 -10.69 15.74 -0.65
CA ALA A 191 -11.85 16.11 -1.45
C ALA A 191 -11.42 16.72 -2.80
N SER A 192 -12.28 16.70 -3.81
CA SER A 192 -11.95 17.23 -5.14
C SER A 192 -11.55 18.71 -5.14
N SER A 193 -11.99 19.49 -4.14
CA SER A 193 -11.58 20.88 -3.94
C SER A 193 -10.13 21.03 -3.45
N LYS A 194 -9.54 19.96 -2.88
CA LYS A 194 -8.24 19.93 -2.18
C LYS A 194 -8.15 20.82 -0.93
N THR A 195 -9.24 21.44 -0.51
CA THR A 195 -9.29 22.32 0.68
C THR A 195 -9.92 21.65 1.89
N GLU A 196 -10.23 20.35 1.79
CA GLU A 196 -10.88 19.58 2.83
C GLU A 196 -10.45 18.11 2.77
N CYS A 197 -10.31 17.50 3.95
CA CYS A 197 -10.16 16.07 4.12
C CYS A 197 -11.49 15.48 4.59
N THR A 198 -12.08 14.59 3.79
CA THR A 198 -13.36 13.94 4.11
C THR A 198 -13.12 12.56 4.69
N ALA A 199 -13.84 12.19 5.74
CA ALA A 199 -13.68 10.90 6.39
C ALA A 199 -14.12 9.75 5.45
N CYS A 200 -13.38 8.64 5.50
CA CYS A 200 -13.78 7.39 4.88
C CYS A 200 -15.09 6.89 5.49
N THR A 201 -16.03 6.48 4.63
CA THR A 201 -17.34 6.00 5.08
C THR A 201 -17.26 4.60 5.70
N ASP A 202 -16.37 3.75 5.18
CA ASP A 202 -16.10 2.43 5.77
C ASP A 202 -15.23 2.60 7.03
N THR A 203 -15.80 2.24 8.18
CA THR A 203 -15.13 2.36 9.48
C THR A 203 -13.93 1.43 9.64
N ASN A 204 -13.83 0.37 8.83
CA ASN A 204 -12.69 -0.54 8.80
C ASN A 204 -11.64 -0.14 7.76
N CYS A 205 -11.88 0.95 7.01
CA CYS A 205 -10.95 1.48 6.05
C CYS A 205 -9.92 2.41 6.71
N ALA A 206 -8.64 2.16 6.43
CA ALA A 206 -7.52 3.00 6.88
C ALA A 206 -7.23 4.11 5.86
N THR A 207 -7.32 3.84 4.56
CA THR A 207 -7.15 4.83 3.50
C THR A 207 -8.18 4.61 2.41
N CYS A 208 -8.82 5.67 1.92
CA CYS A 208 -9.82 5.59 0.86
C CYS A 208 -9.63 6.69 -0.19
N ASP A 209 -10.31 6.52 -1.32
CA ASP A 209 -10.32 7.44 -2.47
C ASP A 209 -11.76 7.75 -2.91
N GLY A 210 -12.56 8.36 -2.01
CA GLY A 210 -13.90 8.85 -2.36
C GLY A 210 -15.11 8.02 -1.88
N GLY A 211 -15.03 7.30 -0.75
CA GLY A 211 -16.20 6.68 -0.09
C GLY A 211 -16.03 5.21 0.34
N ALA A 212 -17.14 4.57 0.75
CA ALA A 212 -17.17 3.20 1.30
C ALA A 212 -16.59 2.12 0.37
N ASP A 213 -16.85 2.24 -0.94
CA ASP A 213 -16.40 1.27 -1.96
C ASP A 213 -15.06 1.64 -2.59
N LYS A 214 -14.43 2.69 -2.05
CA LYS A 214 -13.17 3.24 -2.53
C LYS A 214 -12.06 3.08 -1.51
N CYS A 215 -12.17 2.13 -0.60
CA CYS A 215 -11.08 1.81 0.31
C CYS A 215 -9.87 1.26 -0.47
N THR A 216 -8.67 1.75 -0.19
CA THR A 216 -7.41 1.29 -0.76
C THR A 216 -6.60 0.47 0.23
N GLN A 217 -6.85 0.64 1.53
CA GLN A 217 -6.19 -0.11 2.58
C GLN A 217 -7.10 -0.30 3.79
N CYS A 218 -7.21 -1.54 4.27
CA CYS A 218 -7.97 -1.84 5.49
C CYS A 218 -7.12 -1.62 6.75
N LYS A 219 -7.81 -1.28 7.85
CA LYS A 219 -7.20 -1.23 9.18
C LYS A 219 -6.60 -2.60 9.53
N ALA A 220 -5.40 -2.58 10.11
CA ALA A 220 -4.72 -3.80 10.52
C ALA A 220 -5.44 -4.54 11.66
N ALA A 221 -6.13 -3.79 12.52
CA ALA A 221 -6.96 -4.34 13.59
C ALA A 221 -8.12 -5.15 13.00
N GLY A 222 -8.31 -6.38 13.50
CA GLY A 222 -9.41 -7.26 13.09
C GLY A 222 -9.10 -8.19 11.91
N GLY A 223 -7.90 -8.13 11.33
CA GLY A 223 -7.52 -9.06 10.25
C GLY A 223 -8.36 -8.90 8.99
N MET A 224 -8.77 -7.67 8.68
CA MET A 224 -9.66 -7.35 7.56
C MET A 224 -8.96 -7.57 6.22
N TYR A 225 -9.77 -7.93 5.22
CA TYR A 225 -9.36 -8.10 3.83
C TYR A 225 -9.99 -7.00 2.98
N LEU A 226 -9.23 -6.48 2.01
CA LEU A 226 -9.77 -5.55 1.02
C LEU A 226 -10.44 -6.35 -0.10
N LYS A 227 -11.78 -6.34 -0.13
CA LYS A 227 -12.57 -6.92 -1.22
C LYS A 227 -12.62 -5.93 -2.37
N LEU A 228 -11.83 -6.19 -3.41
CA LEU A 228 -11.66 -5.28 -4.55
C LEU A 228 -12.94 -5.19 -5.38
N ALA A 229 -13.53 -3.99 -5.43
CA ALA A 229 -14.60 -3.68 -6.38
C ALA A 229 -14.04 -3.27 -7.75
N ASP A 230 -12.85 -2.67 -7.76
CA ASP A 230 -12.10 -2.28 -8.95
C ASP A 230 -10.64 -2.73 -8.80
N VAL A 231 -10.26 -3.77 -9.54
CA VAL A 231 -8.90 -4.33 -9.50
C VAL A 231 -7.89 -3.35 -10.06
N SER A 232 -8.26 -2.56 -11.06
CA SER A 232 -7.37 -1.60 -11.73
C SER A 232 -7.07 -0.39 -10.84
N ALA A 233 -8.10 0.14 -10.18
CA ALA A 233 -7.94 1.21 -9.20
C ALA A 233 -7.37 0.70 -7.86
N GLY A 234 -7.41 -0.62 -7.62
CA GLY A 234 -7.01 -1.22 -6.35
C GLY A 234 -7.95 -0.84 -5.20
N THR A 235 -9.21 -0.55 -5.50
CA THR A 235 -10.18 -0.03 -4.53
C THR A 235 -11.30 -1.03 -4.22
N GLY A 236 -11.85 -0.97 -3.02
CA GLY A 236 -13.00 -1.77 -2.64
C GLY A 236 -13.49 -1.52 -1.21
N GLN A 237 -13.98 -2.58 -0.56
CA GLN A 237 -14.52 -2.54 0.80
C GLN A 237 -13.70 -3.40 1.75
N CYS A 238 -13.62 -3.01 3.02
CA CYS A 238 -12.96 -3.81 4.05
C CYS A 238 -13.93 -4.79 4.69
N VAL A 239 -13.63 -6.08 4.53
CA VAL A 239 -14.51 -7.17 4.95
C VAL A 239 -13.73 -8.26 5.69
N ALA A 240 -14.42 -9.13 6.40
CA ALA A 240 -13.78 -10.30 7.00
C ALA A 240 -13.36 -11.32 5.92
N GLN A 241 -12.26 -12.05 6.13
CA GLN A 241 -11.74 -13.04 5.17
C GLN A 241 -12.81 -14.05 4.70
N SER A 242 -13.67 -14.50 5.60
CA SER A 242 -14.73 -15.48 5.31
C SER A 242 -15.77 -14.98 4.31
N THR A 243 -15.83 -13.67 4.04
CA THR A 243 -16.73 -13.05 3.07
C THR A 243 -16.15 -12.98 1.65
N CYS A 244 -14.87 -13.34 1.49
CA CYS A 244 -14.25 -13.53 0.18
C CYS A 244 -14.75 -14.85 -0.46
N THR A 245 -16.05 -14.98 -0.66
CA THR A 245 -16.69 -16.16 -1.27
C THR A 245 -17.70 -15.71 -2.32
N GLY A 246 -18.18 -16.65 -3.15
CA GLY A 246 -19.11 -16.33 -4.22
C GLY A 246 -18.38 -15.65 -5.36
N THR A 247 -18.42 -14.32 -5.47
CA THR A 247 -17.80 -13.60 -6.60
C THR A 247 -16.32 -13.29 -6.44
N HIS A 248 -15.77 -13.53 -5.25
CA HIS A 248 -14.39 -13.26 -4.90
C HIS A 248 -13.79 -14.44 -4.13
N PHE A 249 -12.46 -14.48 -4.05
CA PHE A 249 -11.72 -15.44 -3.24
C PHE A 249 -10.57 -14.74 -2.49
N PRO A 250 -10.14 -15.24 -1.31
CA PRO A 250 -9.12 -14.60 -0.51
C PRO A 250 -7.70 -14.98 -0.99
N VAL A 251 -6.85 -13.97 -1.12
CA VAL A 251 -5.40 -14.13 -1.25
C VAL A 251 -4.76 -13.69 0.07
N THR A 252 -4.45 -14.66 0.93
CA THR A 252 -4.02 -14.42 2.32
C THR A 252 -2.71 -13.65 2.43
N ALA A 253 -1.75 -13.92 1.54
CA ALA A 253 -0.48 -13.20 1.50
C ALA A 253 -0.66 -11.68 1.29
N GLU A 254 -1.72 -11.29 0.58
CA GLU A 254 -1.99 -9.89 0.25
C GLU A 254 -3.08 -9.27 1.13
N LYS A 255 -3.82 -10.08 1.91
CA LYS A 255 -5.05 -9.68 2.63
C LYS A 255 -6.07 -8.98 1.72
N LYS A 256 -6.28 -9.55 0.52
CA LYS A 256 -7.24 -9.05 -0.47
C LYS A 256 -8.22 -10.14 -0.88
N CYS A 257 -9.46 -9.77 -1.16
CA CYS A 257 -10.36 -10.62 -1.95
C CYS A 257 -10.28 -10.17 -3.40
N TYR A 258 -9.85 -11.06 -4.30
CA TYR A 258 -9.82 -10.80 -5.73
C TYR A 258 -11.10 -11.34 -6.39
N PRO A 259 -11.63 -10.67 -7.42
CA PRO A 259 -12.68 -11.24 -8.25
C PRO A 259 -12.26 -12.59 -8.82
N CYS A 260 -13.20 -13.52 -8.92
CA CYS A 260 -12.93 -14.87 -9.44
C CYS A 260 -12.36 -14.90 -10.87
N THR A 261 -12.54 -13.83 -11.63
CA THR A 261 -11.95 -13.64 -12.97
C THR A 261 -10.46 -13.29 -12.98
N THR A 262 -9.85 -13.04 -11.81
CA THR A 262 -8.46 -12.56 -11.70
C THR A 262 -7.46 -13.71 -11.84
N ALA A 263 -7.16 -14.09 -13.08
CA ALA A 263 -6.36 -15.28 -13.39
C ALA A 263 -4.92 -15.26 -12.83
N ASP A 264 -4.27 -14.11 -12.79
CA ASP A 264 -2.91 -13.95 -12.25
C ASP A 264 -2.82 -14.14 -10.73
N LYS A 265 -3.97 -14.16 -10.05
CA LYS A 265 -4.09 -14.38 -8.60
C LYS A 265 -4.64 -15.76 -8.24
N GLY A 266 -4.78 -16.66 -9.22
CA GLY A 266 -5.35 -18.00 -9.03
C GLY A 266 -6.83 -18.10 -9.31
N GLY A 267 -7.47 -17.03 -9.82
CA GLY A 267 -8.80 -17.07 -10.40
C GLY A 267 -8.83 -17.76 -11.77
N VAL A 268 -10.00 -17.80 -12.39
CA VAL A 268 -10.21 -18.38 -13.72
C VAL A 268 -10.88 -17.32 -14.60
N ASP A 269 -10.20 -16.94 -15.67
CA ASP A 269 -10.73 -15.98 -16.63
C ASP A 269 -12.06 -16.47 -17.25
N GLY A 270 -13.02 -15.56 -17.40
CA GLY A 270 -14.37 -15.88 -17.85
C GLY A 270 -15.30 -16.47 -16.77
N TYR A 271 -14.98 -16.34 -15.48
CA TYR A 271 -15.80 -16.85 -14.37
C TYR A 271 -16.14 -15.83 -13.27
N THR A 272 -17.43 -15.56 -13.09
CA THR A 272 -17.93 -14.56 -12.14
C THR A 272 -18.11 -15.07 -10.71
N THR A 273 -18.17 -16.39 -10.43
CA THR A 273 -18.51 -16.92 -9.10
C THR A 273 -17.79 -18.20 -8.69
N CYS A 274 -16.79 -18.19 -7.81
CA CYS A 274 -15.95 -19.34 -7.53
C CYS A 274 -16.05 -19.94 -6.13
N ALA A 275 -15.69 -21.21 -6.02
CA ALA A 275 -15.61 -21.94 -4.76
C ALA A 275 -14.15 -22.20 -4.37
N LEU A 276 -13.84 -22.10 -3.08
CA LEU A 276 -12.51 -22.34 -2.55
C LEU A 276 -12.17 -23.83 -2.59
N ARG A 277 -10.93 -24.15 -2.94
CA ARG A 277 -10.34 -25.47 -2.86
C ARG A 277 -9.04 -25.39 -2.07
N ASP A 278 -8.87 -26.32 -1.13
CA ASP A 278 -7.63 -26.45 -0.37
C ASP A 278 -6.47 -26.78 -1.30
N SER A 279 -5.43 -25.94 -1.29
CA SER A 279 -4.15 -26.23 -1.93
C SER A 279 -3.15 -26.71 -0.89
N PRO A 280 -2.43 -27.82 -1.14
CA PRO A 280 -1.37 -28.29 -0.26
C PRO A 280 -0.20 -27.30 -0.13
N GLU A 281 -0.08 -26.30 -1.02
CA GLU A 281 1.01 -25.31 -1.04
C GLU A 281 0.63 -23.93 -0.46
N GLY A 282 -0.58 -23.78 0.10
CA GLY A 282 -1.01 -22.54 0.78
C GLY A 282 -1.49 -21.39 -0.13
N THR A 283 -1.47 -21.56 -1.46
CA THR A 283 -2.16 -20.66 -2.40
C THR A 283 -3.62 -21.08 -2.53
N THR A 284 -4.58 -20.24 -2.12
CA THR A 284 -6.00 -20.51 -2.32
C THR A 284 -6.30 -20.76 -3.80
N LEU A 285 -6.67 -21.99 -4.17
CA LEU A 285 -7.13 -22.32 -5.52
C LEU A 285 -8.65 -22.23 -5.56
N VAL A 286 -9.21 -21.89 -6.71
CA VAL A 286 -10.66 -21.90 -6.90
C VAL A 286 -11.08 -22.91 -7.95
N THR A 287 -12.23 -23.55 -7.74
CA THR A 287 -12.83 -24.47 -8.73
C THR A 287 -14.09 -23.86 -9.35
N CYS A 288 -14.28 -24.18 -10.63
CA CYS A 288 -15.41 -23.73 -11.43
C CYS A 288 -16.29 -24.92 -11.84
N SER A 289 -17.60 -24.78 -11.68
CA SER A 289 -18.61 -25.74 -12.18
C SER A 289 -19.27 -25.29 -13.49
N ALA A 290 -19.11 -24.03 -13.91
CA ALA A 290 -19.63 -23.48 -15.15
C ALA A 290 -18.70 -22.39 -15.73
N CYS A 291 -18.66 -22.25 -17.05
CA CYS A 291 -17.84 -21.24 -17.75
C CYS A 291 -18.72 -20.26 -18.52
N THR A 292 -18.28 -19.00 -18.66
CA THR A 292 -18.92 -18.01 -19.54
C THR A 292 -17.97 -17.53 -20.64
N PRO A 293 -18.45 -17.34 -21.89
CA PRO A 293 -19.80 -17.69 -22.39
C PRO A 293 -20.08 -19.20 -22.33
N ASN A 294 -21.34 -19.61 -22.46
CA ASN A 294 -21.77 -21.02 -22.43
C ASN A 294 -21.13 -21.89 -23.53
N THR A 295 -20.39 -21.27 -24.45
CA THR A 295 -19.57 -21.97 -25.43
C THR A 295 -18.29 -22.57 -24.86
N LYS A 296 -17.90 -22.15 -23.65
CA LYS A 296 -16.76 -22.67 -22.91
C LYS A 296 -17.20 -23.71 -21.89
N LYS A 297 -16.33 -24.69 -21.62
CA LYS A 297 -16.53 -25.70 -20.56
C LYS A 297 -15.27 -25.83 -19.71
N PRO A 298 -15.41 -26.17 -18.42
CA PRO A 298 -14.27 -26.28 -17.53
C PRO A 298 -13.48 -27.55 -17.85
N ASN A 299 -12.21 -27.60 -17.43
CA ASN A 299 -11.54 -28.88 -17.35
C ASN A 299 -12.05 -29.73 -16.18
N LYS A 300 -11.69 -31.01 -16.13
CA LYS A 300 -12.06 -32.00 -15.12
C LYS A 300 -11.61 -31.57 -13.73
N ALA A 301 -10.50 -30.84 -13.66
CA ALA A 301 -10.00 -30.25 -12.42
C ALA A 301 -10.79 -29.00 -11.98
N GLY A 302 -11.59 -28.40 -12.86
CA GLY A 302 -12.35 -27.16 -12.61
C GLY A 302 -11.48 -25.90 -12.52
N THR A 303 -10.27 -25.94 -13.07
CA THR A 303 -9.22 -24.91 -12.91
C THR A 303 -9.05 -24.00 -14.12
N LYS A 304 -9.58 -24.40 -15.29
CA LYS A 304 -9.50 -23.63 -16.53
C LYS A 304 -10.77 -23.85 -17.35
N CYS A 305 -11.12 -22.86 -18.16
CA CYS A 305 -12.21 -22.92 -19.13
C CYS A 305 -11.63 -22.90 -20.55
N PHE A 306 -12.16 -23.76 -21.42
CA PHE A 306 -11.73 -23.90 -22.81
C PHE A 306 -12.93 -23.80 -23.74
N ASP A 307 -12.72 -23.30 -24.96
CA ASP A 307 -13.74 -23.32 -26.00
C ASP A 307 -14.11 -24.77 -26.35
N CYS A 308 -15.37 -25.13 -26.10
CA CYS A 308 -15.79 -26.53 -26.03
C CYS A 308 -17.20 -26.68 -26.60
N GLN A 309 -17.26 -26.68 -27.94
CA GLN A 309 -18.51 -26.71 -28.72
C GLN A 309 -18.95 -28.10 -29.18
N MET A 310 -18.17 -29.13 -28.84
CA MET A 310 -18.48 -30.50 -29.23
C MET A 310 -19.76 -30.99 -28.55
N ASP A 311 -20.66 -31.54 -29.36
CA ASP A 311 -21.91 -32.10 -28.84
C ASP A 311 -21.62 -33.25 -27.87
N GLY A 312 -22.36 -33.26 -26.76
CA GLY A 312 -22.18 -34.27 -25.71
C GLY A 312 -20.87 -34.19 -24.93
N CYS A 313 -20.04 -33.15 -25.08
CA CYS A 313 -18.87 -32.93 -24.22
C CYS A 313 -19.24 -32.12 -22.96
N SER A 314 -18.77 -32.53 -21.78
CA SER A 314 -19.00 -31.84 -20.50
C SER A 314 -17.76 -31.10 -19.99
N HIS A 315 -16.55 -31.61 -20.25
CA HIS A 315 -15.29 -30.97 -19.87
C HIS A 315 -14.27 -31.01 -21.01
N CYS A 316 -13.51 -29.93 -21.16
CA CYS A 316 -12.44 -29.82 -22.16
C CYS A 316 -11.08 -29.60 -21.48
N SER A 317 -10.04 -30.27 -21.99
CA SER A 317 -8.65 -30.15 -21.51
C SER A 317 -7.84 -29.07 -22.24
N ALA A 318 -8.27 -28.72 -23.45
CA ALA A 318 -7.79 -27.63 -24.29
C ALA A 318 -8.93 -27.17 -25.22
N ASP A 319 -8.74 -26.06 -25.94
CA ASP A 319 -9.72 -25.58 -26.91
C ASP A 319 -9.99 -26.66 -27.96
N GLY A 320 -11.25 -27.09 -28.07
CA GLY A 320 -11.68 -28.15 -28.99
C GLY A 320 -11.28 -29.58 -28.60
N VAL A 321 -10.75 -29.81 -27.38
CA VAL A 321 -10.31 -31.15 -26.92
C VAL A 321 -11.12 -31.60 -25.71
N CYS A 322 -12.08 -32.49 -25.94
CA CYS A 322 -12.94 -33.09 -24.92
C CYS A 322 -12.17 -34.09 -24.06
N GLU A 323 -12.36 -34.03 -22.74
CA GLU A 323 -11.78 -34.98 -21.79
C GLU A 323 -12.84 -35.70 -20.95
N VAL A 324 -14.06 -35.17 -20.85
CA VAL A 324 -15.18 -35.85 -20.23
C VAL A 324 -16.43 -35.60 -21.07
N CYS A 325 -17.15 -36.67 -21.38
CA CYS A 325 -18.44 -36.61 -22.06
C CYS A 325 -19.59 -36.42 -21.05
N SER A 326 -20.66 -35.77 -21.48
CA SER A 326 -21.87 -35.57 -20.68
C SER A 326 -22.61 -36.89 -20.38
N ASP A 327 -22.49 -37.86 -21.29
CA ASP A 327 -23.06 -39.20 -21.17
C ASP A 327 -21.99 -40.18 -20.67
N ASN A 328 -22.28 -40.92 -19.60
CA ASN A 328 -21.34 -41.87 -18.99
C ASN A 328 -21.07 -43.11 -19.86
N THR A 329 -21.94 -43.41 -20.83
CA THR A 329 -21.75 -44.47 -21.84
C THR A 329 -20.85 -44.04 -22.98
N LYS A 330 -20.49 -42.75 -23.04
CA LYS A 330 -19.57 -42.19 -24.03
C LYS A 330 -18.23 -41.83 -23.41
N LYS A 331 -17.20 -41.83 -24.26
CA LYS A 331 -15.84 -41.37 -23.94
C LYS A 331 -15.29 -40.54 -25.10
N PRO A 332 -14.35 -39.62 -24.85
CA PRO A 332 -13.69 -38.89 -25.92
C PRO A 332 -12.97 -39.86 -26.87
N ASN A 333 -12.91 -39.50 -28.16
CA ASN A 333 -12.03 -40.20 -29.09
C ASN A 333 -10.55 -39.90 -28.82
N ALA A 334 -9.64 -40.59 -29.52
CA ALA A 334 -8.19 -40.39 -29.37
C ALA A 334 -7.77 -38.90 -29.49
N ASP A 335 -8.37 -38.17 -30.43
CA ASP A 335 -8.09 -36.75 -30.68
C ASP A 335 -8.88 -35.80 -29.75
N GLY A 336 -9.81 -36.33 -28.96
CA GLY A 336 -10.71 -35.55 -28.10
C GLY A 336 -11.76 -34.71 -28.84
N THR A 337 -11.88 -34.82 -30.17
CA THR A 337 -12.78 -34.01 -31.00
C THR A 337 -14.24 -34.44 -30.97
N GLN A 338 -14.56 -35.62 -30.42
CA GLN A 338 -15.91 -36.17 -30.40
C GLN A 338 -16.11 -37.17 -29.26
N CYS A 339 -17.35 -37.24 -28.74
CA CYS A 339 -17.77 -38.22 -27.75
C CYS A 339 -18.39 -39.45 -28.42
N VAL A 340 -17.69 -40.57 -28.37
CA VAL A 340 -18.09 -41.84 -29.00
C VAL A 340 -18.58 -42.84 -27.97
N THR A 341 -19.49 -43.72 -28.36
CA THR A 341 -19.99 -44.80 -27.49
C THR A 341 -18.85 -45.72 -27.11
N CYS A 342 -18.65 -45.90 -25.81
CA CYS A 342 -17.57 -46.73 -25.30
C CYS A 342 -17.92 -47.36 -23.95
N ASN A 343 -18.35 -48.62 -24.02
CA ASN A 343 -18.74 -49.45 -22.88
C ASN A 343 -17.60 -50.37 -22.44
N ILE A 344 -16.37 -49.85 -22.41
CA ILE A 344 -15.20 -50.59 -21.94
C ILE A 344 -14.89 -50.08 -20.54
N GLU A 345 -14.93 -50.98 -19.56
CA GLU A 345 -14.59 -50.62 -18.18
C GLU A 345 -13.17 -50.08 -18.12
N LYS A 346 -12.99 -49.01 -17.34
CA LYS A 346 -11.68 -48.39 -17.06
C LYS A 346 -10.96 -47.84 -18.30
N CYS A 347 -11.71 -47.58 -19.37
CA CYS A 347 -11.21 -46.88 -20.54
C CYS A 347 -11.45 -45.36 -20.42
N ALA A 348 -10.38 -44.58 -20.57
CA ALA A 348 -10.42 -43.13 -20.51
C ALA A 348 -10.77 -42.51 -21.88
N LYS A 349 -10.24 -43.06 -22.99
CA LYS A 349 -10.51 -42.63 -24.37
C LYS A 349 -10.61 -43.80 -25.32
N CYS A 350 -11.45 -43.68 -26.34
CA CYS A 350 -11.71 -44.78 -27.28
C CYS A 350 -11.34 -44.38 -28.70
N SER A 351 -10.46 -45.13 -29.35
CA SER A 351 -9.96 -44.79 -30.70
C SER A 351 -11.10 -44.78 -31.73
N THR A 352 -12.03 -45.72 -31.59
CA THR A 352 -13.30 -45.83 -32.32
C THR A 352 -14.36 -46.40 -31.39
N GLU A 353 -15.60 -46.60 -31.87
CA GLU A 353 -16.64 -47.26 -31.10
C GLU A 353 -16.14 -48.60 -30.54
N SER A 354 -16.26 -48.78 -29.23
CA SER A 354 -15.88 -49.99 -28.50
C SER A 354 -14.44 -50.49 -28.71
N VAL A 355 -13.50 -49.58 -28.98
CA VAL A 355 -12.05 -49.88 -28.99
C VAL A 355 -11.34 -48.91 -28.06
N CYS A 356 -10.77 -49.42 -26.95
CA CYS A 356 -10.05 -48.56 -26.03
C CYS A 356 -8.71 -48.10 -26.63
N GLY A 357 -8.45 -46.79 -26.61
CA GLY A 357 -7.19 -46.20 -27.04
C GLY A 357 -6.29 -45.79 -25.88
N GLU A 358 -6.90 -45.44 -24.73
CA GLU A 358 -6.19 -45.01 -23.53
C GLU A 358 -6.99 -45.42 -22.28
N CYS A 359 -6.33 -46.11 -21.34
CA CYS A 359 -6.95 -46.55 -20.09
C CYS A 359 -6.87 -45.48 -19.00
N GLU A 360 -7.73 -45.59 -17.98
CA GLU A 360 -7.64 -44.76 -16.78
C GLU A 360 -6.30 -44.98 -16.04
N ASP A 361 -5.89 -43.99 -15.23
CA ASP A 361 -4.69 -44.12 -14.39
C ASP A 361 -4.72 -45.41 -13.55
N GLY A 362 -3.62 -46.17 -13.60
CA GLY A 362 -3.48 -47.46 -12.91
C GLY A 362 -3.90 -48.69 -13.74
N TYR A 363 -4.33 -48.50 -14.99
CA TYR A 363 -4.70 -49.57 -15.91
C TYR A 363 -3.80 -49.59 -17.15
N THR A 364 -3.59 -50.77 -17.72
CA THR A 364 -2.80 -50.96 -18.95
C THR A 364 -3.70 -51.44 -20.07
N LEU A 365 -3.46 -50.92 -21.28
CA LEU A 365 -4.19 -51.29 -22.49
C LEU A 365 -3.77 -52.68 -22.98
N ASP A 366 -4.73 -53.58 -23.11
CA ASP A 366 -4.57 -54.81 -23.87
C ASP A 366 -4.90 -54.53 -25.34
N SER A 367 -3.86 -54.33 -26.15
CA SER A 367 -4.01 -54.04 -27.57
C SER A 367 -4.60 -55.19 -28.41
N GLN A 368 -4.66 -56.42 -27.88
CA GLN A 368 -5.29 -57.55 -28.56
C GLN A 368 -6.79 -57.65 -28.23
N ALA A 369 -7.15 -57.37 -26.98
CA ALA A 369 -8.53 -57.43 -26.51
C ALA A 369 -9.28 -56.09 -26.65
N ASN A 370 -8.57 -55.00 -26.94
CA ASN A 370 -9.08 -53.61 -26.92
C ASN A 370 -9.71 -53.21 -25.58
N THR A 371 -9.25 -53.82 -24.47
CA THR A 371 -9.77 -53.60 -23.11
C THR A 371 -8.67 -53.11 -22.17
N CYS A 372 -9.07 -52.65 -20.98
CA CYS A 372 -8.18 -52.22 -19.92
C CYS A 372 -8.11 -53.28 -18.83
N ALA A 373 -6.90 -53.68 -18.46
CA ALA A 373 -6.66 -54.55 -17.32
C ALA A 373 -5.91 -53.78 -16.24
N SER A 374 -6.21 -54.06 -14.97
CA SER A 374 -5.46 -53.50 -13.85
C SER A 374 -3.98 -53.79 -14.05
N ALA A 375 -3.13 -52.76 -13.90
CA ALA A 375 -1.70 -52.97 -13.91
C ALA A 375 -1.35 -53.94 -12.77
N SER A 376 -0.99 -55.18 -13.10
CA SER A 376 -0.65 -56.22 -12.12
C SER A 376 0.42 -55.69 -11.15
N THR A 377 0.07 -55.65 -9.87
CA THR A 377 0.95 -55.27 -8.75
C THR A 377 2.01 -56.32 -8.43
N ASN A 378 2.37 -57.22 -9.35
CA ASN A 378 3.61 -58.00 -9.25
C ASN A 378 4.84 -57.18 -9.66
N LYS A 379 5.05 -56.06 -8.95
CA LYS A 379 6.38 -55.60 -8.62
C LYS A 379 6.43 -55.31 -7.14
N SER A 380 7.27 -56.10 -6.48
CA SER A 380 7.83 -55.83 -5.17
C SER A 380 8.05 -54.32 -5.00
N SER A 381 7.58 -53.83 -3.86
CA SER A 381 7.94 -52.56 -3.25
C SER A 381 9.28 -52.02 -3.74
N LEU A 382 9.24 -50.98 -4.56
CA LEU A 382 10.20 -49.89 -4.56
C LEU A 382 9.44 -48.70 -5.16
N SER A 383 9.18 -47.73 -4.30
CA SER A 383 8.70 -46.41 -4.67
C SER A 383 9.56 -45.85 -5.80
N THR A 384 9.01 -45.76 -7.02
CA THR A 384 9.49 -44.83 -8.04
C THR A 384 8.78 -43.50 -7.87
N GLY A 385 8.95 -42.90 -6.68
CA GLY A 385 9.14 -41.48 -6.60
C GLY A 385 10.58 -41.18 -7.03
N ALA A 386 10.73 -40.25 -7.98
CA ALA A 386 11.98 -39.66 -8.47
C ALA A 386 12.85 -40.49 -9.44
N ILE A 387 12.47 -40.54 -10.73
CA ILE A 387 13.45 -40.63 -11.82
C ILE A 387 13.02 -39.70 -12.97
N ALA A 388 13.15 -38.40 -12.73
CA ALA A 388 13.38 -37.37 -13.74
C ALA A 388 14.49 -36.48 -13.18
N GLY A 389 15.74 -36.94 -13.28
CA GLY A 389 16.87 -36.25 -12.65
C GLY A 389 18.19 -37.02 -12.61
N ILE A 390 18.49 -37.86 -13.60
CA ILE A 390 19.84 -38.42 -13.74
C ILE A 390 20.29 -38.23 -15.19
N SER A 391 20.68 -37.00 -15.52
CA SER A 391 21.48 -36.71 -16.73
C SER A 391 22.54 -35.62 -16.47
N VAL A 392 22.83 -35.31 -15.20
CA VAL A 392 23.85 -34.31 -14.83
C VAL A 392 25.05 -34.93 -14.09
N ALA A 393 24.92 -36.13 -13.52
CA ALA A 393 26.03 -36.78 -12.81
C ALA A 393 27.17 -37.24 -13.75
N VAL A 394 26.86 -37.64 -15.00
CA VAL A 394 27.90 -38.05 -15.96
C VAL A 394 28.68 -36.85 -16.51
N ILE A 395 28.03 -35.70 -16.68
CA ILE A 395 28.69 -34.47 -17.16
C ILE A 395 29.60 -33.86 -16.08
N VAL A 396 29.21 -33.92 -14.80
CA VAL A 396 30.08 -33.45 -13.71
C VAL A 396 31.30 -34.35 -13.52
N VAL A 397 31.16 -35.68 -13.63
CA VAL A 397 32.30 -36.60 -13.49
C VAL A 397 33.25 -36.51 -14.69
N VAL A 398 32.74 -36.38 -15.92
CA VAL A 398 33.58 -36.17 -17.12
C VAL A 398 34.19 -34.77 -17.12
N GLY A 399 33.47 -33.75 -16.65
CA GLY A 399 33.98 -32.39 -16.49
C GLY A 399 35.09 -32.27 -15.44
N LEU A 400 34.94 -32.94 -14.29
CA LEU A 400 35.98 -32.99 -13.26
C LEU A 400 37.21 -33.77 -13.72
N LEU A 401 37.03 -34.87 -14.47
CA LEU A 401 38.14 -35.63 -15.03
C LEU A 401 38.88 -34.87 -16.15
N CYS A 402 38.15 -34.16 -17.03
CA CYS A 402 38.75 -33.30 -18.05
C CYS A 402 39.48 -32.08 -17.45
N TRP A 403 38.90 -31.42 -16.44
CA TRP A 403 39.58 -30.34 -15.73
C TRP A 403 40.81 -30.85 -14.98
N TRP A 404 40.71 -32.00 -14.29
CA TRP A 404 41.84 -32.57 -13.56
C TRP A 404 43.01 -32.94 -14.47
N PHE A 405 42.74 -33.47 -15.68
CA PHE A 405 43.77 -33.73 -16.69
C PHE A 405 44.41 -32.45 -17.26
N LEU A 406 43.61 -31.43 -17.60
CA LEU A 406 44.12 -30.15 -18.13
C LEU A 406 44.92 -29.35 -17.08
N TYR A 407 44.55 -29.46 -15.80
CA TYR A 407 45.26 -28.78 -14.71
C TYR A 407 46.60 -29.48 -14.37
N ARG A 408 46.68 -30.82 -14.52
CA ARG A 408 47.94 -31.55 -14.33
C ARG A 408 48.96 -31.31 -15.45
N THR A 409 48.52 -31.12 -16.70
CA THR A 409 49.45 -30.83 -17.82
C THR A 409 50.05 -29.43 -17.74
N LYS A 410 49.36 -28.44 -17.14
CA LYS A 410 49.92 -27.07 -16.98
C LYS A 410 51.00 -26.93 -15.91
N LYS A 411 51.15 -27.90 -14.99
CA LYS A 411 52.16 -27.84 -13.91
C LYS A 411 53.52 -28.43 -14.29
N GLN A 412 53.67 -29.03 -15.48
CA GLN A 412 54.92 -29.63 -15.97
C GLN A 412 55.67 -28.76 -16.98
N THR A 413 55.13 -27.59 -17.36
CA THR A 413 55.74 -26.69 -18.37
C THR A 413 56.26 -25.35 -17.80
N SER A 414 56.50 -25.27 -16.49
CA SER A 414 57.25 -24.16 -15.90
C SER A 414 58.38 -24.71 -15.03
N ILE A 415 59.47 -25.08 -15.70
CA ILE A 415 60.84 -24.94 -15.22
C ILE A 415 61.56 -24.09 -16.25
#